data_AF-A0A2A4MRT1-F1
#
_entry.id   AF-A0A2A4MRT1-F1
#
_cell.length_a   1.000
_cell.length_b   1.000
_cell.length_c   1.000
_cell.angle_alpha   90.00
_cell.angle_beta   90.00
_cell.angle_gamma   90.00
#
_symmetry.space_group_name_H-M   'P 1'
#
loop_
_entity.id
_entity.type
_entity.pdbx_description
1 polymer ?
#
loop_
_entity_poly.entity_id
_entity_poly.type
_entity_poly.pdbx_seq_one_letter_code
_entity_poly.pdbx_strand_id
1 'polypeptide(L)'
;MTTQTSRPRSIKQLLGTRKGGLSDLIAGASARMELTQHVTKYLPLAMHDHCWVTAINESELTIVTDSPAWASKLRYLSRDLIRKLKQETSLPNISFIKVKVSPNEIR
;
A
#
# COMPACT_ATOMS: atom_id res chain seq x y z
N MET A 1 3.67 36.71 37.05
CA MET A 1 3.87 35.62 36.08
C MET A 1 2.58 35.49 35.27
N THR A 2 2.57 35.94 34.02
CA THR A 2 1.36 35.96 33.16
C THR A 2 1.37 34.73 32.24
N THR A 3 0.38 33.84 32.40
CA THR A 3 0.17 32.68 31.53
C THR A 3 -0.54 33.12 30.24
N GLN A 4 0.19 33.16 29.13
CA GLN A 4 -0.34 33.52 27.82
C GLN A 4 -1.18 32.36 27.27
N THR A 5 -2.49 32.56 27.15
CA THR A 5 -3.43 31.58 26.56
C THR A 5 -3.30 31.61 25.04
N SER A 6 -2.72 30.54 24.47
CA SER A 6 -2.57 30.35 23.01
C SER A 6 -3.92 30.03 22.37
N ARG A 7 -4.34 30.80 21.35
CA ARG A 7 -5.53 30.52 20.53
C ARG A 7 -5.46 29.09 19.94
N PRO A 8 -6.57 28.32 19.94
CA PRO A 8 -6.60 27.01 19.30
C PRO A 8 -6.39 27.19 17.79
N ARG A 9 -5.31 26.62 17.25
CA ARG A 9 -5.08 26.59 15.80
C ARG A 9 -6.05 25.59 15.18
N SER A 10 -6.73 26.00 14.10
CA SER A 10 -7.57 25.08 13.31
C SER A 10 -6.72 23.92 12.81
N ILE A 11 -7.25 22.69 12.91
CA ILE A 11 -6.60 21.48 12.39
C ILE A 11 -6.13 21.74 10.95
N LYS A 12 -6.99 22.32 10.11
CA LYS A 12 -6.69 22.66 8.71
C LYS A 12 -5.42 23.52 8.53
N GLN A 13 -5.15 24.43 9.47
CA GLN A 13 -3.92 25.26 9.45
C GLN A 13 -2.69 24.49 9.94
N LEU A 14 -2.85 23.53 10.87
CA LEU A 14 -1.76 22.64 11.28
C LEU A 14 -1.43 21.60 10.20
N LEU A 15 -2.42 21.18 9.41
CA LEU A 15 -2.23 20.24 8.31
C LEU A 15 -1.50 20.87 7.12
N GLY A 16 -1.76 22.16 6.84
CA GLY A 16 -1.14 22.89 5.73
C GLY A 16 0.23 23.51 6.03
N THR A 17 0.68 23.55 7.28
CA THR A 17 1.90 24.28 7.68
C THR A 17 3.17 23.44 7.77
N ARG A 18 3.08 22.10 7.72
CA ARG A 18 4.27 21.24 7.61
C ARG A 18 4.41 20.70 6.19
N LYS A 19 5.36 21.23 5.41
CA LYS A 19 5.89 20.53 4.22
C LYS A 19 6.30 19.11 4.63
N GLY A 20 5.87 18.08 3.90
CA GLY A 20 6.40 16.72 4.07
C GLY A 20 5.63 15.81 5.04
N GLY A 21 4.65 16.33 5.79
CA GLY A 21 4.09 15.61 6.94
C GLY A 21 2.83 14.82 6.62
N LEU A 22 1.67 15.44 6.82
CA LEU A 22 0.40 14.74 6.76
C LEU A 22 -0.14 14.60 5.34
N SER A 23 -0.03 15.63 4.49
CA SER A 23 -0.51 15.59 3.11
C SER A 23 0.17 14.47 2.31
N ASP A 24 1.48 14.30 2.51
CA ASP A 24 2.25 13.24 1.86
C ASP A 24 1.89 11.85 2.40
N LEU A 25 1.60 11.72 3.70
CA LEU A 25 1.06 10.48 4.27
C LEU A 25 -0.33 10.13 3.70
N ILE A 26 -1.22 11.12 3.56
CA ILE A 26 -2.56 10.91 2.98
C ILE A 26 -2.44 10.51 1.50
N ALA A 27 -1.56 11.18 0.74
CA ALA A 27 -1.29 10.85 -0.65
C ALA A 27 -0.72 9.42 -0.77
N GLY A 28 0.25 9.07 0.07
CA GLY A 28 0.83 7.72 0.12
C GLY A 28 -0.20 6.64 0.49
N ALA A 29 -1.08 6.91 1.46
CA ALA A 29 -2.15 6.00 1.83
C ALA A 29 -3.14 5.78 0.68
N SER A 30 -3.54 6.87 0.00
CA SER A 30 -4.47 6.81 -1.14
C SER A 30 -3.89 6.01 -2.31
N ALA A 31 -2.63 6.27 -2.67
CA ALA A 31 -1.93 5.52 -3.72
C ALA A 31 -1.81 4.02 -3.38
N ARG A 32 -1.55 3.68 -2.11
CA ARG A 32 -1.51 2.29 -1.65
C ARG A 32 -2.89 1.63 -1.72
N MET A 33 -3.96 2.36 -1.39
CA MET A 33 -5.33 1.85 -1.50
C MET A 33 -5.69 1.53 -2.96
N GLU A 34 -5.43 2.45 -3.89
CA GLU A 34 -5.67 2.24 -5.32
C GLU A 34 -4.90 1.01 -5.84
N LEU A 35 -3.60 0.91 -5.51
CA LEU A 35 -2.79 -0.24 -5.87
C LEU A 35 -3.35 -1.55 -5.31
N THR A 36 -3.82 -1.54 -4.06
CA THR A 36 -4.43 -2.70 -3.41
C THR A 36 -5.69 -3.14 -4.16
N GLN A 37 -6.51 -2.20 -4.63
CA GLN A 37 -7.70 -2.50 -5.42
C GLN A 37 -7.34 -3.15 -6.76
N HIS A 38 -6.36 -2.64 -7.48
CA HIS A 38 -5.91 -3.25 -8.75
C HIS A 38 -5.29 -4.63 -8.55
N VAL A 39 -4.48 -4.82 -7.51
CA VAL A 39 -3.92 -6.15 -7.17
C VAL A 39 -5.06 -7.12 -6.87
N THR A 40 -6.03 -6.72 -6.06
CA THR A 40 -7.20 -7.56 -5.71
C THR A 40 -8.05 -7.89 -6.94
N LYS A 41 -8.28 -6.93 -7.84
CA LYS A 41 -9.00 -7.12 -9.12
C LYS A 41 -8.39 -8.23 -9.98
N TYR A 42 -7.06 -8.37 -9.96
CA TYR A 42 -6.34 -9.34 -10.79
C TYR A 42 -5.99 -10.65 -10.07
N LEU A 43 -6.10 -10.69 -8.75
CA LEU A 43 -5.92 -11.91 -7.97
C LEU A 43 -7.18 -12.80 -8.02
N PRO A 44 -7.02 -14.13 -8.01
CA PRO A 44 -8.13 -15.05 -7.80
C PRO A 44 -8.86 -14.76 -6.48
N LEU A 45 -10.19 -14.90 -6.47
CA LEU A 45 -11.03 -14.65 -5.29
C LEU A 45 -10.54 -15.40 -4.04
N ALA A 46 -10.14 -16.66 -4.21
CA ALA A 46 -9.60 -17.49 -3.13
C ALA A 46 -8.30 -16.98 -2.51
N MET A 47 -7.66 -15.94 -3.06
CA MET A 47 -6.42 -15.34 -2.52
C MET A 47 -6.66 -14.01 -1.82
N HIS A 48 -7.87 -13.42 -1.91
CA HIS A 48 -8.15 -12.08 -1.39
C HIS A 48 -7.94 -11.99 0.13
N ASP A 49 -8.35 -13.02 0.87
CA ASP A 49 -8.19 -13.08 2.33
C ASP A 49 -6.78 -13.52 2.78
N HIS A 50 -5.91 -13.87 1.84
CA HIS A 50 -4.60 -14.45 2.12
C HIS A 50 -3.42 -13.63 1.56
N CYS A 51 -3.68 -12.49 0.91
CA CYS A 51 -2.69 -11.68 0.23
C CYS A 51 -2.93 -10.18 0.48
N TRP A 52 -1.94 -9.49 1.04
CA TRP A 52 -2.03 -8.06 1.33
C TRP A 52 -0.87 -7.27 0.75
N VAL A 53 -1.18 -6.15 0.10
CA VAL A 53 -0.17 -5.19 -0.38
C VAL A 53 0.35 -4.39 0.81
N THR A 54 1.65 -4.53 1.11
CA THR A 54 2.26 -3.88 2.29
C THR A 54 3.09 -2.66 1.95
N ALA A 55 3.77 -2.67 0.82
CA ALA A 55 4.66 -1.58 0.44
C ALA A 55 4.85 -1.55 -1.07
N ILE A 56 5.13 -0.36 -1.57
CA ILE A 56 5.65 -0.13 -2.91
C ILE A 56 6.88 0.76 -2.79
N ASN A 57 7.99 0.28 -3.36
CA ASN A 57 9.25 1.01 -3.40
C ASN A 57 9.74 1.02 -4.86
N GLU A 58 9.78 2.20 -5.48
CA GLU A 58 10.22 2.40 -6.86
C GLU A 58 9.45 1.55 -7.88
N SER A 59 9.91 0.31 -8.12
CA SER A 59 9.30 -0.67 -9.02
C SER A 59 9.06 -2.04 -8.38
N GLU A 60 9.29 -2.17 -7.08
CA GLU A 60 9.04 -3.38 -6.28
C GLU A 60 7.73 -3.25 -5.49
N LEU A 61 6.80 -4.16 -5.74
CA LEU A 61 5.58 -4.36 -4.96
C LEU A 61 5.81 -5.47 -3.93
N THR A 62 5.66 -5.17 -2.64
CA THR A 62 5.68 -6.21 -1.59
C THR A 62 4.26 -6.66 -1.26
N ILE A 63 4.04 -7.98 -1.37
CA ILE A 63 2.81 -8.64 -0.96
C ILE A 63 3.14 -9.66 0.14
N VAL A 64 2.39 -9.58 1.24
CA VAL A 64 2.47 -10.54 2.34
C VAL A 64 1.36 -11.56 2.21
N THR A 65 1.67 -12.82 2.49
CA THR A 65 0.69 -13.91 2.62
C THR A 65 0.76 -14.57 3.99
N ASP A 66 -0.33 -15.19 4.43
CA ASP A 66 -0.40 -15.86 5.73
C ASP A 66 0.25 -17.26 5.76
N SER A 67 0.42 -17.91 4.60
CA SER A 67 1.04 -19.23 4.52
C SER A 67 2.05 -19.37 3.38
N PRO A 68 3.02 -20.29 3.50
CA PRO A 68 3.93 -20.65 2.40
C PRO A 68 3.20 -21.17 1.15
N ALA A 69 2.05 -21.83 1.32
CA ALA A 69 1.25 -22.33 0.20
C ALA A 69 0.70 -21.17 -0.66
N TRP A 70 0.17 -20.13 -0.01
CA TRP A 70 -0.30 -18.92 -0.71
C TRP A 70 0.85 -18.12 -1.30
N ALA A 71 1.99 -18.04 -0.63
CA ALA A 71 3.18 -17.41 -1.19
C ALA A 71 3.65 -18.11 -2.48
N SER A 72 3.64 -19.45 -2.52
CA SER A 72 4.01 -20.21 -3.72
C SER A 72 3.03 -19.97 -4.87
N LYS A 73 1.71 -19.97 -4.59
CA LYS A 73 0.68 -19.63 -5.59
C LYS A 73 0.86 -18.21 -6.12
N LEU A 74 1.13 -17.24 -5.23
CA LEU A 74 1.35 -15.86 -5.62
C LEU A 74 2.60 -15.72 -6.49
N ARG A 75 3.73 -16.35 -6.13
CA ARG A 75 4.96 -16.34 -6.94
C ARG A 75 4.73 -16.89 -8.34
N TYR A 76 3.92 -17.94 -8.47
CA TYR A 76 3.54 -18.48 -9.78
C TYR A 76 2.76 -17.45 -10.62
N LEU A 77 1.82 -16.74 -9.98
CA LEU A 77 1.00 -15.71 -10.64
C LEU A 77 1.71 -14.37 -10.82
N SER A 78 2.84 -14.11 -10.12
CA SER A 78 3.49 -12.80 -10.09
C SER A 78 3.80 -12.25 -11.49
N ARG A 79 4.26 -13.09 -12.42
CA ARG A 79 4.56 -12.64 -13.80
C ARG A 79 3.31 -12.16 -14.53
N ASP A 80 2.20 -12.86 -14.35
CA ASP A 80 0.92 -12.50 -14.94
C ASP A 80 0.35 -11.21 -14.32
N LEU A 81 0.43 -11.12 -13.00
CA LEU A 81 0.01 -9.97 -12.22
C LEU A 81 0.80 -8.71 -12.60
N ILE A 82 2.12 -8.80 -12.71
CA ILE A 82 2.98 -7.68 -13.18
C ILE A 82 2.53 -7.21 -14.57
N ARG A 83 2.27 -8.15 -15.50
CA ARG A 83 1.84 -7.80 -16.87
C ARG A 83 0.52 -7.03 -16.86
N LYS A 84 -0.44 -7.42 -16.02
CA LYS A 84 -1.74 -6.75 -15.87
C LYS A 84 -1.60 -5.39 -15.19
N LEU A 85 -0.80 -5.29 -14.12
CA LEU A 85 -0.56 -4.02 -13.42
C LEU A 85 0.12 -2.98 -14.32
N LYS A 86 1.02 -3.40 -15.22
CA LYS A 86 1.65 -2.51 -16.21
C LYS A 86 0.69 -1.92 -17.24
N GLN A 87 -0.51 -2.48 -17.40
CA GLN A 87 -1.53 -1.94 -18.30
C GLN A 87 -2.32 -0.78 -17.66
N GLU A 88 -2.20 -0.59 -16.34
CA GLU A 88 -2.88 0.47 -15.61
C GLU A 88 -2.01 1.74 -15.64
N THR A 89 -2.43 2.75 -16.39
CA THR A 89 -1.68 4.01 -16.55
C THR A 89 -1.64 4.88 -15.30
N SER A 90 -2.55 4.66 -14.34
CA SER A 90 -2.55 5.37 -13.06
C SER A 90 -1.54 4.82 -12.05
N LEU A 91 -0.99 3.63 -12.30
CA LEU A 91 -0.07 2.99 -11.39
C LEU A 91 1.41 3.23 -11.76
N PRO A 92 2.30 3.29 -10.76
CA PRO A 92 3.74 3.23 -11.00
C PRO A 92 4.15 1.94 -11.70
N ASN A 93 5.25 2.00 -12.45
CA ASN A 93 5.75 0.86 -13.22
C ASN A 93 6.31 -0.24 -12.30
N ILE A 94 5.47 -1.22 -11.95
CA ILE A 94 5.88 -2.39 -11.17
C ILE A 94 6.65 -3.36 -12.07
N SER A 95 7.90 -3.64 -11.71
CA SER A 95 8.77 -4.59 -12.42
C SER A 95 8.95 -5.90 -11.65
N PHE A 96 8.75 -5.88 -10.33
CA PHE A 96 9.02 -7.01 -9.45
C PHE A 96 7.98 -7.12 -8.33
N ILE A 97 7.61 -8.35 -7.97
CA ILE A 97 6.74 -8.64 -6.83
C ILE A 97 7.54 -9.45 -5.81
N LYS A 98 7.78 -8.84 -4.64
CA LYS A 98 8.38 -9.48 -3.49
C LYS A 98 7.30 -10.15 -2.65
N VAL A 99 7.42 -11.46 -2.48
CA VAL A 99 6.46 -12.26 -1.71
C VAL A 99 7.05 -12.64 -0.35
N LYS A 100 6.41 -12.18 0.73
CA LYS A 100 6.76 -12.50 2.11
C LYS A 100 5.67 -13.37 2.75
N VAL A 101 6.07 -14.26 3.66
CA VAL A 101 5.13 -15.03 4.49
C VAL A 101 5.14 -14.45 5.90
N SER A 102 3.98 -14.14 6.45
CA SER A 102 3.80 -13.73 7.84
C SER A 102 2.65 -14.55 8.45
N PRO A 103 2.95 -15.59 9.26
CA PRO A 103 1.95 -16.51 9.80
C PRO A 103 0.90 -15.89 10.73
N ASN A 104 1.05 -14.61 11.15
CA ASN A 104 0.06 -13.90 11.97
C ASN A 104 0.23 -12.36 11.93
N GLU A 105 -0.89 -11.65 12.14
CA GLU A 105 -1.14 -10.21 12.44
C GLU A 105 -0.55 -9.09 11.56
N ILE A 106 -1.17 -8.79 10.41
CA ILE A 106 -1.61 -7.39 10.14
C ILE A 106 -3.00 -7.50 9.50
N ARG A 107 -4.03 -7.38 10.35
CA ARG A 107 -5.37 -7.00 9.92
C ARG A 107 -5.49 -5.49 9.99
#